data_AF-A0A392PIB5-F1
#
_entry.id   AF-A0A392PIB5-F1
#
_cell.length_a   1.000
_cell.length_b   1.000
_cell.length_c   1.000
_cell.angle_alpha   90.00
_cell.angle_beta   90.00
_cell.angle_gamma   90.00
#
_symmetry.space_group_name_H-M   'P 1'
#
loop_
_entity.id
_entity.type
_entity.pdbx_description
1 polymer ?
#
loop_
_entity_poly.entity_id
_entity_poly.type
_entity_poly.pdbx_seq_one_letter_code
_entity_poly.pdbx_strand_id
1 'polypeptide(L)'
;FQIEEKRLGSKAAAQILEKLKPKYWFSAHLHCKFAALVQHGEGGPLTKFLALDKCLPGRDFLQIVEIESEPGPYEIQYDEEWLAITRKLNYVFPLTDKGADYGCV
;
A
#
# COMPACT_ATOMS: atom_id res chain seq x y z
N PHE A 1 25.38 -6.25 -0.34
CA PHE A 1 25.17 -5.85 1.06
C PHE A 1 23.70 -5.79 1.49
N GLN A 2 22.86 -4.81 1.13
CA GLN A 2 21.48 -4.73 1.67
C GLN A 2 20.57 -5.92 1.28
N ILE A 3 20.74 -6.46 0.07
CA ILE A 3 19.99 -7.62 -0.44
C ILE A 3 20.39 -8.89 0.31
N GLU A 4 21.70 -9.11 0.46
CA GLU A 4 22.26 -10.27 1.18
C GLU A 4 21.84 -10.27 2.65
N GLU A 5 21.81 -9.08 3.27
CA GLU A 5 21.36 -8.88 4.66
C GLU A 5 19.82 -8.82 4.81
N LYS A 6 19.06 -9.04 3.73
CA LYS A 6 17.58 -9.00 3.71
C LYS A 6 16.98 -7.73 4.33
N ARG A 7 17.65 -6.59 4.15
CA ARG A 7 17.23 -5.29 4.70
C ARG A 7 16.86 -4.27 3.63
N LEU A 8 16.88 -4.67 2.36
CA LEU A 8 16.43 -3.81 1.26
C LEU A 8 14.92 -3.54 1.42
N GLY A 9 14.53 -2.27 1.36
CA GLY A 9 13.13 -1.84 1.46
C GLY A 9 12.72 -1.37 2.86
N SER A 10 11.40 -1.26 3.09
CA SER A 10 10.82 -0.77 4.34
C SER A 10 10.33 -1.91 5.21
N LYS A 11 10.83 -1.99 6.46
CA LYS A 11 10.40 -3.00 7.44
C LYS A 11 8.90 -2.87 7.77
N ALA A 12 8.40 -1.64 7.90
CA ALA A 12 6.97 -1.41 8.17
C ALA A 12 6.10 -1.87 6.99
N ALA A 13 6.53 -1.58 5.75
CA ALA A 13 5.84 -2.05 4.55
C ALA A 13 5.82 -3.59 4.47
N ALA A 14 6.95 -4.25 4.78
CA ALA A 14 7.03 -5.71 4.81
C ALA A 14 6.08 -6.32 5.85
N GLN A 15 5.96 -5.72 7.04
CA GLN A 15 5.01 -6.16 8.07
C GLN A 15 3.56 -6.03 7.60
N ILE A 16 3.22 -4.96 6.87
CA ILE A 16 1.87 -4.76 6.33
C ILE A 16 1.59 -5.74 5.19
N LEU A 17 2.56 -6.00 4.31
CA LEU A 17 2.46 -6.98 3.22
C LEU A 17 2.15 -8.37 3.77
N GLU A 18 2.88 -8.82 4.80
CA GLU A 18 2.66 -10.12 5.43
C GLU A 18 1.30 -10.19 6.16
N LYS A 19 0.86 -9.08 6.74
CA LYS A 19 -0.42 -9.03 7.47
C LYS A 19 -1.63 -9.00 6.56
N LEU A 20 -1.63 -8.14 5.53
CA LEU A 20 -2.78 -7.89 4.66
C LEU A 20 -2.86 -8.86 3.48
N LYS A 21 -1.72 -9.38 3.01
CA LYS A 21 -1.63 -10.35 1.91
C LYS A 21 -2.45 -9.94 0.66
N PRO A 22 -2.33 -8.69 0.18
CA PRO A 22 -3.19 -8.20 -0.90
C PRO A 22 -2.89 -8.94 -2.22
N LYS A 23 -3.84 -8.96 -3.16
CA LYS A 23 -3.61 -9.56 -4.49
C LYS A 23 -2.48 -8.86 -5.27
N TYR A 24 -2.33 -7.56 -5.09
CA TYR A 24 -1.32 -6.72 -5.73
C TYR A 24 -0.60 -5.85 -4.70
N TRP A 25 0.70 -5.66 -4.88
CA TRP A 25 1.51 -4.72 -4.11
C TRP A 25 2.35 -3.88 -5.05
N PHE A 26 2.07 -2.58 -5.11
CA PHE A 26 2.80 -1.64 -5.95
C PHE A 26 3.82 -0.85 -5.14
N SER A 27 5.00 -0.63 -5.71
CA SER A 27 6.08 0.13 -5.08
C SER A 27 6.86 0.93 -6.12
N ALA A 28 7.67 1.87 -5.64
CA ALA A 28 8.54 2.68 -6.48
C ALA A 28 9.82 3.00 -5.68
N HIS A 29 10.42 4.19 -5.90
CA HIS A 29 11.54 4.76 -5.15
C HIS A 29 12.95 4.25 -5.53
N LEU A 30 13.15 2.96 -5.76
CA LEU A 30 14.49 2.42 -6.09
C LEU A 30 14.93 2.63 -7.56
N HIS A 31 14.10 3.29 -8.38
CA HIS A 31 14.38 3.58 -9.80
C HIS A 31 14.79 2.33 -10.60
N CYS A 32 14.09 1.22 -10.38
CA CYS A 32 14.17 0.03 -11.23
C CYS A 32 12.79 -0.61 -11.34
N LYS A 33 12.49 -1.13 -12.54
CA LYS A 33 11.32 -2.00 -12.71
C LYS A 33 11.66 -3.39 -12.18
N PHE A 34 10.83 -3.90 -11.26
CA PHE A 34 11.01 -5.23 -10.69
C PHE A 34 9.65 -5.89 -10.42
N ALA A 35 9.44 -7.07 -10.97
CA ALA A 35 8.23 -7.86 -10.73
C ALA A 35 8.58 -9.13 -9.94
N ALA A 36 7.76 -9.47 -8.95
CA ALA A 36 7.94 -10.66 -8.15
C ALA A 36 6.59 -11.24 -7.71
N LEU A 37 6.61 -12.52 -7.34
CA LEU A 37 5.49 -13.18 -6.69
C LEU A 37 5.87 -13.44 -5.23
N VAL A 38 5.06 -12.95 -4.31
CA VAL A 38 5.25 -13.16 -2.87
C VAL A 38 4.24 -14.21 -2.40
N GLN A 39 4.76 -15.38 -2.03
CA GLN A 39 3.98 -16.51 -1.54
C GLN A 39 3.81 -16.40 -0.01
N HIS A 40 2.57 -16.28 0.47
CA HIS A 40 2.27 -16.11 1.89
C HIS A 40 2.04 -17.44 2.60
N GLY A 41 3.13 -18.15 2.90
CA GLY A 41 3.08 -19.50 3.50
C GLY A 41 2.82 -20.60 2.48
N GLU A 42 3.01 -21.85 2.90
CA GLU A 42 2.83 -23.02 2.03
C GLU A 42 1.35 -23.17 1.62
N GLY A 43 1.09 -23.10 0.30
CA GLY A 43 -0.28 -23.13 -0.24
C GLY A 43 -1.14 -21.88 0.03
N GLY A 44 -0.57 -20.83 0.63
CA GLY A 44 -1.29 -19.59 0.92
C GLY A 44 -1.55 -18.68 -0.28
N PRO A 45 -2.15 -17.50 -0.08
CA PRO A 45 -2.40 -16.54 -1.14
C PRO A 45 -1.09 -15.98 -1.72
N LEU A 46 -1.17 -15.53 -2.97
CA LEU A 46 -0.03 -14.98 -3.71
C LEU A 46 -0.25 -13.50 -3.97
N THR A 47 0.74 -12.68 -3.60
CA THR A 47 0.76 -11.25 -3.95
C THR A 47 1.62 -11.04 -5.18
N LYS A 48 1.06 -10.38 -6.20
CA LYS A 48 1.80 -9.88 -7.35
C LYS A 48 2.46 -8.55 -6.98
N PHE A 49 3.77 -8.58 -6.76
CA PHE A 49 4.57 -7.41 -6.44
C PHE A 49 5.10 -6.75 -7.71
N LEU A 50 4.97 -5.44 -7.81
CA LEU A 50 5.53 -4.65 -8.91
C LEU A 50 6.13 -3.35 -8.38
N ALA A 51 7.45 -3.20 -8.55
CA ALA A 51 8.15 -1.93 -8.43
C ALA A 51 8.31 -1.28 -9.81
N LEU A 52 8.05 0.03 -9.88
CA LEU A 52 8.20 0.84 -11.10
C LEU A 52 9.48 1.67 -11.09
N ASP A 53 10.01 1.90 -12.29
CA ASP A 53 11.14 2.81 -12.51
C ASP A 53 10.70 4.28 -12.53
N LYS A 54 11.66 5.20 -12.48
CA LYS A 54 11.43 6.63 -12.62
C LYS A 54 11.03 6.97 -14.06
N CYS A 55 10.13 7.94 -14.20
CA CYS A 55 9.69 8.52 -15.47
C CYS A 55 10.81 9.31 -16.18
N LEU A 56 11.82 8.60 -16.68
CA LEU A 56 12.91 9.14 -17.48
C LEU A 56 12.85 8.59 -18.91
N PRO A 57 13.36 9.33 -19.91
CA PRO A 57 13.43 8.85 -21.28
C PRO A 57 14.09 7.47 -21.39
N GLY A 58 13.49 6.56 -22.15
CA GLY A 58 14.03 5.23 -22.43
C GLY A 58 13.92 4.22 -21.27
N ARG A 59 13.15 4.51 -20.21
CA ARG A 59 12.91 3.56 -19.10
C ARG A 59 11.49 3.02 -19.09
N ASP A 60 11.33 1.83 -18.52
CA ASP A 60 10.03 1.20 -18.31
C ASP A 60 9.37 1.70 -17.02
N PHE A 61 8.82 2.91 -17.07
CA PHE A 61 8.21 3.57 -15.90
C PHE A 61 6.70 3.33 -15.74
N LEU A 62 6.02 2.83 -16.77
CA LEU A 62 4.57 2.61 -16.78
C LEU A 62 4.21 1.14 -16.98
N GLN A 63 3.24 0.66 -16.20
CA GLN A 63 2.62 -0.65 -16.37
C GLN A 63 1.11 -0.51 -16.30
N ILE A 64 0.41 -1.02 -17.31
CA ILE A 64 -1.04 -1.14 -17.31
C ILE A 64 -1.39 -2.53 -16.79
N VAL A 65 -2.36 -2.60 -15.88
CA VAL A 65 -2.86 -3.84 -15.27
C VAL A 65 -4.37 -3.89 -15.47
N GLU A 66 -4.85 -4.98 -16.05
CA GLU A 66 -6.27 -5.26 -16.17
C GLU A 66 -6.76 -5.94 -14.88
N ILE A 67 -7.81 -5.38 -14.30
CA ILE A 67 -8.42 -5.89 -13.06
C ILE A 67 -9.90 -6.12 -13.37
N GLU A 68 -10.34 -7.36 -13.18
CA GLU A 68 -11.75 -7.74 -13.32
C GLU A 68 -12.61 -6.98 -12.30
N SER A 69 -13.75 -6.47 -12.77
CA SER A 69 -14.69 -5.68 -11.96
C SER A 69 -16.12 -5.86 -12.46
N GLU A 70 -17.08 -5.71 -11.54
CA GLU A 70 -18.52 -5.78 -11.83
C GLU A 70 -18.98 -4.58 -12.67
N PRO A 71 -20.01 -4.67 -13.52
CA PRO A 71 -20.44 -3.57 -14.39
C PRO A 71 -20.70 -2.24 -13.65
N GLY A 72 -20.14 -1.14 -14.18
CA GLY A 72 -20.18 0.19 -13.58
C GLY A 72 -21.48 0.99 -13.79
N PRO A 73 -21.60 2.17 -13.15
CA PRO A 73 -20.50 3.14 -12.96
C PRO A 73 -19.62 2.90 -11.72
N TYR A 74 -18.33 3.21 -11.84
CA TYR A 74 -17.39 3.23 -10.71
C TYR A 74 -17.17 4.67 -10.23
N GLU A 75 -17.28 4.86 -8.93
CA GLU A 75 -17.01 6.15 -8.27
C GLU A 75 -15.91 5.97 -7.22
N ILE A 76 -15.11 7.02 -7.03
CA ILE A 76 -14.11 7.04 -5.96
C ILE A 76 -14.84 7.27 -4.63
N GLN A 77 -14.67 6.35 -3.69
CA GLN A 77 -15.29 6.39 -2.37
C GLN A 77 -14.26 6.16 -1.27
N TYR A 78 -14.58 6.63 -0.06
CA TYR A 78 -13.79 6.32 1.12
C TYR A 78 -14.13 4.92 1.64
N ASP A 79 -13.12 4.19 2.07
CA ASP A 79 -13.28 2.91 2.73
C ASP A 79 -13.73 3.09 4.20
N GLU A 80 -14.70 2.30 4.64
CA GLU A 80 -15.27 2.41 5.99
C GLU A 80 -14.27 2.03 7.10
N GLU A 81 -13.41 1.03 6.87
CA GLU A 81 -12.38 0.62 7.83
C GLU A 81 -11.34 1.73 8.00
N TRP A 82 -10.90 2.33 6.89
CA TRP A 82 -10.02 3.49 6.90
C TRP A 82 -10.62 4.66 7.68
N LEU A 83 -11.88 5.02 7.41
CA LEU A 83 -12.57 6.08 8.14
C LEU A 83 -12.70 5.78 9.64
N ALA A 84 -12.98 4.54 10.01
CA ALA A 84 -13.06 4.11 11.41
C ALA A 84 -11.69 4.24 12.11
N ILE A 85 -10.60 3.83 11.46
CA ILE A 85 -9.23 3.96 11.97
C ILE A 85 -8.87 5.43 12.15
N THR A 86 -9.09 6.27 11.13
CA THR A 86 -8.80 7.72 11.20
C THR A 86 -9.60 8.39 12.32
N ARG A 87 -10.90 8.10 12.44
CA ARG A 87 -11.74 8.65 13.52
C ARG A 87 -11.23 8.22 14.89
N LYS A 88 -10.87 6.95 15.07
CA LYS A 88 -10.35 6.44 16.35
C LYS A 88 -9.01 7.05 16.73
N LEU A 89 -8.15 7.34 15.75
CA LEU A 89 -6.82 7.91 15.96
C LEU A 89 -6.79 9.44 15.94
N ASN A 90 -7.92 10.12 15.75
CA ASN A 90 -7.99 11.58 15.65
C ASN A 90 -7.46 12.30 16.91
N TYR A 91 -7.50 11.68 18.10
CA TYR A 91 -6.93 12.29 19.31
C TYR A 91 -5.39 12.28 19.32
N VAL A 92 -4.75 11.39 18.54
CA VAL A 92 -3.29 11.32 18.38
C VAL A 92 -2.84 12.17 17.19
N PHE A 93 -3.63 12.15 16.11
CA PHE A 93 -3.37 12.87 14.87
C PHE A 93 -4.57 13.76 14.52
N PRO A 94 -4.78 14.85 15.27
CA PRO A 94 -5.91 15.74 15.01
C PRO A 94 -5.75 16.41 13.65
N LEU A 95 -6.79 16.36 12.83
CA LEU A 95 -6.81 17.01 11.51
C LEU A 95 -6.88 18.54 11.62
N THR A 96 -7.13 19.07 12.82
CA THR A 96 -7.22 20.50 13.11
C THR A 96 -6.47 20.82 14.40
N ASP A 97 -5.75 21.93 14.46
CA ASP A 97 -5.05 22.42 15.66
C ASP A 97 -5.96 22.72 16.86
N LYS A 98 -7.28 22.64 16.69
CA LYS A 98 -8.22 22.76 17.79
C LYS A 98 -8.29 21.42 18.52
N GLY A 99 -7.71 21.38 19.71
CA GLY A 99 -7.87 20.28 20.65
C GLY A 99 -9.35 19.92 20.79
N ALA A 100 -9.65 18.63 20.87
CA ALA A 100 -11.00 18.16 21.12
C ALA A 100 -11.54 18.85 22.38
N ASP A 101 -12.55 19.70 22.20
CA ASP A 101 -13.27 20.33 23.30
C ASP A 101 -14.16 19.26 23.93
N TYR A 102 -13.63 18.60 24.96
CA TYR A 102 -14.41 17.74 25.85
C TYR A 102 -15.17 18.63 26.86
N GLY A 103 -15.91 19.60 26.34
CA GLY A 103 -16.90 20.34 27.10
C GLY A 103 -17.98 19.37 27.57
N CYS A 104 -17.97 19.08 28.87
CA CYS A 104 -18.97 18.30 29.60
C CYS A 104 -20.40 18.68 29.19
N VAL A 105 -21.18 17.66 28.79
CA VAL A 105 -22.63 17.55 29.05
C VAL A 105 -22.98 16.08 29.26
#